data_AF-A0A914KKQ7-F1
#
_entry.id   AF-A0A914KKQ7-F1
#
_cell.length_a   1.000
_cell.length_b   1.000
_cell.length_c   1.000
_cell.angle_alpha   90.00
_cell.angle_beta   90.00
_cell.angle_gamma   90.00
#
_symmetry.space_group_name_H-M   'P 1'
#
loop_
_entity.id
_entity.type
_entity.pdbx_description
1 polymer ?
#
loop_
_entity_poly.entity_id
_entity_poly.type
_entity_poly.pdbx_seq_one_letter_code
_entity_poly.pdbx_strand_id
1 'polypeptide(L)'
;MDCIVDHPQLGDPSYNLWFEEKNAVLSSLNQRAKLVTESYNKIEGVHCQQVQGAMYAFPKIYLPEKAIKEAQLLGEQPDFFYAKKLLEETGICIVPGSGFGQRPNTWHFRTTILPQIELFNEMLVRFKTFHERFLACYK
;
A
#
# COMPACT_ATOMS: atom_id res chain seq x y z
N MET A 1 19.53 -10.44 18.56
CA MET A 1 20.33 -9.68 17.58
C MET A 1 21.38 -10.59 16.95
N ASP A 2 22.09 -11.38 17.76
CA ASP A 2 23.16 -12.30 17.32
C ASP A 2 22.78 -13.13 16.08
N CYS A 3 21.69 -13.89 16.12
CA CYS A 3 21.26 -14.74 14.98
C CYS A 3 20.85 -13.99 13.70
N ILE A 4 20.65 -12.65 13.74
CA ILE A 4 20.34 -11.85 12.54
C ILE A 4 21.65 -11.40 11.86
N VAL A 5 22.68 -11.11 12.66
CA VAL A 5 23.98 -10.62 12.16
C VAL A 5 24.97 -11.76 11.93
N ASP A 6 24.81 -12.88 12.62
CA ASP A 6 25.59 -14.12 12.50
C ASP A 6 24.68 -15.25 11.99
N HIS A 7 24.53 -15.31 10.67
CA HIS A 7 23.73 -16.32 9.96
C HIS A 7 24.61 -17.51 9.56
N PRO A 8 24.02 -18.70 9.27
CA PRO A 8 24.79 -19.84 8.79
C PRO A 8 25.71 -19.47 7.62
N GLN A 9 26.96 -19.92 7.69
CA GLN A 9 28.00 -19.67 6.69
C GLN A 9 28.16 -20.87 5.75
N LEU A 10 28.79 -20.66 4.60
CA LEU A 10 29.04 -21.73 3.63
C LEU A 10 29.85 -22.86 4.29
N GLY A 11 29.27 -24.05 4.34
CA GLY A 11 29.85 -25.22 5.02
C GLY A 11 29.09 -25.65 6.28
N ASP A 12 28.27 -24.77 6.86
CA ASP A 12 27.43 -25.11 7.99
C ASP A 12 26.29 -26.07 7.58
N PRO A 13 25.87 -27.00 8.47
CA PRO A 13 24.82 -27.97 8.16
C PRO A 13 23.49 -27.35 7.69
N SER A 14 23.18 -26.14 8.16
CA SER A 14 21.93 -25.43 7.86
C SER A 14 22.04 -24.39 6.73
N TYR A 15 23.23 -24.16 6.16
CA TYR A 15 23.46 -23.08 5.19
C TYR A 15 22.54 -23.17 3.97
N ASN A 16 22.45 -24.35 3.34
CA ASN A 16 21.66 -24.53 2.12
C ASN A 16 20.18 -24.24 2.37
N LEU A 17 19.63 -24.78 3.47
CA LEU A 17 18.23 -24.54 3.85
C LEU A 17 17.97 -23.05 4.13
N TRP A 18 18.83 -22.41 4.93
CA TRP A 18 18.73 -20.97 5.22
C TRP A 18 18.78 -20.12 3.94
N PHE A 19 19.69 -20.43 3.02
CA PHE A 19 19.85 -19.69 1.77
C PHE A 19 18.61 -19.82 0.88
N GLU A 20 18.07 -21.03 0.76
CA GLU A 20 16.84 -21.31 0.02
C GLU A 20 15.64 -20.56 0.62
N GLU A 21 15.41 -20.67 1.93
CA GLU A 21 14.31 -20.00 2.63
C GLU A 21 14.40 -18.48 2.52
N LYS A 22 15.60 -17.91 2.74
CA LYS A 22 15.82 -16.46 2.61
C LYS A 22 15.48 -15.97 1.20
N ASN A 23 15.98 -16.65 0.18
CA ASN A 23 15.76 -16.25 -1.20
C ASN A 23 14.31 -16.46 -1.64
N ALA A 24 13.65 -17.52 -1.14
CA ALA A 24 12.23 -17.73 -1.38
C ALA A 24 11.38 -16.59 -0.80
N VAL A 25 11.66 -16.16 0.44
CA VAL A 25 10.96 -15.02 1.07
C VAL A 25 11.21 -13.73 0.30
N LEU A 26 12.46 -13.42 -0.06
CA LEU A 26 12.80 -12.21 -0.82
C LEU A 26 12.16 -12.19 -2.22
N SER A 27 12.15 -13.33 -2.92
CA SER A 27 11.50 -13.48 -4.21
C SER A 27 9.98 -13.26 -4.11
N SER A 28 9.37 -13.87 -3.10
CA SER A 28 7.94 -13.72 -2.80
C SER A 28 7.56 -12.26 -2.51
N LEU A 29 8.38 -11.53 -1.75
CA LEU A 29 8.19 -10.11 -1.48
C LEU A 29 8.34 -9.26 -2.75
N ASN A 30 9.33 -9.54 -3.60
CA ASN A 30 9.52 -8.85 -4.87
C ASN A 30 8.31 -9.04 -5.81
N GLN A 31 7.76 -10.26 -5.87
CA GLN A 31 6.56 -10.54 -6.65
C GLN A 31 5.35 -9.74 -6.15
N ARG A 32 5.12 -9.70 -4.83
CA ARG A 32 4.04 -8.90 -4.24
C ARG A 32 4.25 -7.41 -4.44
N ALA A 33 5.47 -6.91 -4.31
CA ALA A 33 5.83 -5.51 -4.57
C ALA A 33 5.48 -5.06 -6.00
N LYS A 34 5.80 -5.89 -7.00
CA LYS A 34 5.42 -5.65 -8.40
C LYS A 34 3.91 -5.67 -8.59
N LEU A 35 3.24 -6.71 -8.09
CA LEU A 35 1.78 -6.85 -8.18
C LEU A 35 1.06 -5.64 -7.58
N VAL A 36 1.47 -5.19 -6.40
CA VAL A 36 0.91 -4.01 -5.72
C VAL A 36 1.04 -2.76 -6.58
N THR A 37 2.26 -2.52 -7.08
CA THR A 37 2.56 -1.36 -7.93
C THR A 37 1.69 -1.36 -9.20
N GLU A 38 1.66 -2.49 -9.92
CA GLU A 38 0.92 -2.64 -11.17
C GLU A 38 -0.59 -2.53 -10.96
N SER A 39 -1.12 -3.15 -9.91
CA SER A 39 -2.56 -3.14 -9.63
C SER A 39 -3.06 -1.76 -9.27
N TYR A 40 -2.37 -1.01 -8.41
CA TYR A 40 -2.77 0.37 -8.11
C TYR A 40 -2.65 1.29 -9.33
N ASN A 41 -1.64 1.12 -10.17
CA ASN A 41 -1.49 1.92 -11.40
C ASN A 41 -2.55 1.64 -12.48
N LYS A 42 -3.33 0.55 -12.35
CA LYS A 42 -4.48 0.26 -13.22
C LYS A 42 -5.78 0.95 -12.75
N ILE A 43 -5.77 1.58 -11.58
CA ILE A 43 -6.95 2.25 -11.03
C ILE A 43 -6.89 3.73 -11.43
N GLU A 44 -7.94 4.23 -12.07
CA GLU A 44 -8.06 5.65 -12.43
C GLU A 44 -7.85 6.52 -11.19
N GLY A 45 -7.11 7.63 -11.30
CA GLY A 45 -6.91 8.53 -10.17
C GLY A 45 -5.95 8.01 -9.09
N VAL A 46 -5.25 6.89 -9.34
CA VAL A 46 -4.21 6.37 -8.46
C VAL A 46 -2.89 6.24 -9.23
N HIS A 47 -1.79 6.67 -8.61
CA HIS A 47 -0.45 6.45 -9.12
C HIS A 47 0.45 5.90 -8.02
N CYS A 48 1.08 4.75 -8.28
CA CYS A 48 1.96 4.08 -7.35
C CYS A 48 3.38 3.98 -7.94
N GLN A 49 4.37 4.50 -7.21
CA GLN A 49 5.76 4.30 -7.57
C GLN A 49 6.16 2.85 -7.33
N GLN A 50 7.15 2.37 -8.10
CA GLN A 50 7.68 1.03 -7.93
C GLN A 50 8.26 0.85 -6.52
N VAL A 51 7.78 -0.17 -5.82
CA VAL A 51 8.35 -0.58 -4.54
C VAL A 51 9.66 -1.32 -4.78
N GLN A 52 10.79 -0.63 -4.54
CA GLN A 52 12.13 -1.19 -4.72
C GLN A 52 12.62 -1.98 -3.50
N GLY A 53 12.01 -1.77 -2.32
CA GLY A 53 12.41 -2.42 -1.08
C GLY A 53 11.45 -2.10 0.07
N ALA A 54 11.83 -2.50 1.29
CA ALA A 54 10.98 -2.49 2.47
C ALA A 54 9.67 -3.29 2.25
N MET A 55 8.60 -2.91 2.96
CA MET A 55 7.34 -3.65 3.00
C MET A 55 6.11 -2.79 2.65
N TYR A 56 6.33 -1.58 2.14
CA TYR A 56 5.26 -0.59 1.97
C TYR A 56 5.25 0.01 0.58
N ALA A 57 4.04 0.24 0.07
CA ALA A 57 3.78 1.12 -1.07
C ALA A 57 3.21 2.45 -0.56
N PHE A 58 3.44 3.52 -1.32
CA PHE A 58 2.92 4.86 -1.00
C PHE A 58 2.19 5.48 -2.20
N PRO A 59 1.02 4.94 -2.60
CA PRO A 59 0.30 5.45 -3.76
C PRO A 59 -0.17 6.89 -3.53
N LYS A 60 -0.07 7.70 -4.58
CA LYS A 60 -0.70 9.01 -4.71
C LYS A 60 -2.12 8.83 -5.21
N ILE A 61 -3.07 9.53 -4.60
CA ILE A 61 -4.47 9.61 -5.02
C ILE A 61 -4.78 11.02 -5.51
N TYR A 62 -5.46 11.11 -6.65
CA TYR A 62 -5.92 12.35 -7.23
C TYR A 62 -7.37 12.59 -6.80
N LEU A 63 -7.53 13.33 -5.71
CA LEU A 63 -8.84 13.62 -5.13
C LEU A 63 -9.52 14.78 -5.89
N PRO A 64 -10.82 14.64 -6.25
CA PRO A 64 -11.59 15.74 -6.83
C PRO A 64 -11.69 16.94 -5.88
N GLU A 65 -11.83 18.15 -6.43
CA GLU A 65 -11.95 19.38 -5.62
C GLU A 65 -13.13 19.34 -4.64
N LYS A 66 -14.25 18.71 -5.02
CA LYS A 66 -15.42 18.59 -4.13
C LYS A 66 -15.08 17.77 -2.88
N ALA A 67 -14.36 16.65 -3.03
CA ALA A 67 -13.89 15.84 -1.92
C ALA A 67 -12.91 16.61 -1.02
N ILE A 68 -12.01 17.39 -1.62
CA ILE A 68 -11.05 18.22 -0.88
C ILE A 68 -11.79 19.30 -0.06
N LYS A 69 -12.77 19.98 -0.67
CA LYS A 69 -13.60 20.99 0.00
C LYS A 69 -14.42 20.39 1.13
N GLU A 70 -15.01 19.21 0.93
CA GLU A 70 -15.76 18.52 1.98
C GLU A 70 -14.87 18.13 3.17
N ALA A 71 -13.68 17.58 2.90
CA ALA A 71 -12.71 17.29 3.95
C ALA A 71 -12.35 18.57 4.74
N GLN A 72 -12.11 19.68 4.06
CA GLN A 72 -11.82 20.97 4.69
C GLN A 72 -12.98 21.50 5.56
N LEU A 73 -14.23 21.36 5.09
CA LEU A 73 -15.42 21.73 5.86
C LEU A 73 -15.56 20.89 7.15
N LEU A 74 -15.11 19.64 7.12
CA LEU A 74 -15.07 18.76 8.28
C LEU A 74 -13.83 18.99 9.18
N GLY A 75 -12.93 19.90 8.80
CA GLY A 75 -11.66 20.12 9.51
C GLY A 75 -10.67 18.95 9.37
N GLU A 76 -10.85 18.11 8.35
CA GLU A 76 -10.03 16.92 8.09
C GLU A 76 -9.05 17.16 6.93
N GLN A 77 -7.91 16.46 6.97
CA GLN A 77 -7.03 16.39 5.78
C GLN A 77 -7.70 15.52 4.70
N PRO A 78 -7.62 15.89 3.41
CA PRO A 78 -8.28 15.14 2.33
C PRO A 78 -7.92 13.64 2.25
N ASP A 79 -6.68 13.26 2.54
CA ASP A 79 -6.28 11.86 2.57
C ASP A 79 -6.80 11.10 3.81
N PHE A 80 -6.91 11.77 4.96
CA PHE A 80 -7.56 11.22 6.15
C PHE A 80 -9.05 10.98 5.89
N PHE A 81 -9.73 11.96 5.30
CA PHE A 81 -11.13 11.84 4.89
C PHE A 81 -11.34 10.63 3.96
N TYR A 82 -10.49 10.49 2.94
CA TYR A 82 -10.51 9.34 2.03
C TYR A 82 -10.27 8.01 2.77
N ALA A 83 -9.26 7.95 3.65
CA ALA A 83 -8.92 6.74 4.40
C ALA A 83 -10.04 6.32 5.37
N LYS A 84 -10.68 7.28 6.03
CA LYS A 84 -11.82 7.06 6.92
C LYS A 84 -13.03 6.50 6.15
N LYS A 85 -13.39 7.10 5.01
CA LYS A 85 -14.46 6.60 4.13
C LYS A 85 -14.17 5.19 3.63
N LEU A 86 -12.94 4.92 3.20
CA LEU A 86 -12.53 3.58 2.77
C LEU A 86 -12.73 2.57 3.90
N LEU A 87 -12.31 2.90 5.12
CA LEU A 87 -12.47 2.04 6.29
C LEU A 87 -13.94 1.77 6.61
N GLU A 88 -14.78 2.82 6.66
CA GLU A 88 -16.20 2.72 6.99
C GLU A 88 -16.98 1.87 5.97
N GLU A 89 -16.67 2.01 4.68
CA GLU A 89 -17.42 1.31 3.61
C GLU A 89 -16.90 -0.09 3.28
N THR A 90 -15.59 -0.32 3.49
CA THR A 90 -14.95 -1.55 3.04
C THR A 90 -14.25 -2.31 4.13
N GLY A 91 -14.05 -1.75 5.33
CA GLY A 91 -13.21 -2.36 6.37
C GLY A 91 -11.71 -2.37 6.06
N ILE A 92 -11.27 -1.79 4.93
CA ILE A 92 -9.84 -1.69 4.59
C ILE A 92 -9.23 -0.52 5.36
N CYS A 93 -8.28 -0.83 6.25
CA CYS A 93 -7.54 0.16 7.03
C CYS A 93 -6.21 0.50 6.34
N ILE A 94 -6.09 1.75 5.89
CA ILE A 94 -4.85 2.34 5.35
C ILE A 94 -4.40 3.50 6.25
N VAL A 95 -3.11 3.86 6.18
CA VAL A 95 -2.61 5.04 6.90
C VAL A 95 -2.56 6.22 5.93
N PRO A 96 -3.22 7.36 6.21
CA PRO A 96 -3.20 8.52 5.32
C PRO A 96 -1.81 9.17 5.26
N GLY A 97 -1.49 9.75 4.10
CA GLY A 97 -0.19 10.38 3.81
C GLY A 97 0.16 11.55 4.73
N SER A 98 -0.85 12.27 5.21
CA SER A 98 -0.74 13.39 6.15
C SER A 98 -0.04 13.02 7.46
N GLY A 99 -0.10 11.75 7.88
CA GLY A 99 0.66 11.26 9.04
C GLY A 99 2.17 11.12 8.82
N PHE A 100 2.64 11.16 7.57
CA PHE A 100 4.06 10.99 7.21
C PHE A 100 4.73 12.28 6.74
N GLY A 101 3.93 13.33 6.49
CA GLY A 101 4.37 14.47 5.70
C GLY A 101 4.39 14.15 4.21
N GLN A 102 3.97 15.11 3.39
CA GLN A 102 3.91 14.98 1.93
C GLN A 102 3.99 16.37 1.29
N ARG A 103 4.21 16.42 -0.03
CA ARG A 103 4.23 17.71 -0.74
C ARG A 103 2.87 18.42 -0.61
N PRO A 104 2.84 19.75 -0.48
CA PRO A 104 1.58 20.50 -0.47
C PRO A 104 0.71 20.14 -1.68
N ASN A 105 -0.61 20.06 -1.47
CA ASN A 105 -1.61 19.72 -2.49
C ASN A 105 -1.39 18.35 -3.16
N THR A 106 -0.76 17.42 -2.47
CA THR A 106 -0.69 16.01 -2.86
C THR A 106 -1.20 15.13 -1.75
N TRP A 107 -1.86 14.04 -2.12
CA TRP A 107 -2.55 13.16 -1.19
C TRP A 107 -2.09 11.74 -1.44
N HIS A 108 -1.73 11.04 -0.38
CA HIS A 108 -1.20 9.69 -0.46
C HIS A 108 -1.81 8.81 0.62
N PHE A 109 -1.53 7.52 0.54
CA PHE A 109 -1.71 6.62 1.66
C PHE A 109 -0.60 5.58 1.68
N ARG A 110 -0.34 5.00 2.85
CA ARG A 110 0.56 3.86 3.00
C ARG A 110 -0.25 2.58 3.04
N THR A 111 0.16 1.61 2.23
CA THR A 111 -0.35 0.23 2.22
C THR A 111 0.79 -0.77 2.26
N THR A 112 0.50 -2.02 2.61
CA THR A 112 1.50 -3.09 2.82
C THR A 112 1.53 -4.08 1.66
N ILE A 113 2.70 -4.66 1.40
CA ILE A 113 2.88 -5.75 0.42
C ILE A 113 2.83 -7.15 1.07
N LEU A 114 2.50 -7.22 2.36
CA LEU A 114 2.58 -8.45 3.16
C LEU A 114 1.41 -9.44 2.98
N PRO A 115 0.16 -9.04 2.66
CA PRO A 115 -0.93 -9.99 2.49
C PRO A 115 -0.61 -11.06 1.44
N GLN A 116 -1.17 -12.26 1.63
CA GLN A 116 -1.18 -13.30 0.61
C GLN A 116 -1.85 -12.79 -0.67
N ILE A 117 -1.44 -13.32 -1.82
CA ILE A 117 -1.84 -12.79 -3.13
C ILE A 117 -3.37 -12.82 -3.30
N GLU A 118 -4.02 -13.87 -2.80
CA GLU A 118 -5.47 -14.07 -2.87
C GLU A 118 -6.22 -13.00 -2.07
N LEU A 119 -5.81 -12.79 -0.82
CA LEU A 119 -6.36 -11.74 0.05
C LEU A 119 -6.08 -10.34 -0.50
N PHE A 120 -4.91 -10.15 -1.11
CA PHE A 120 -4.55 -8.89 -1.74
C PHE A 120 -5.44 -8.59 -2.95
N ASN A 121 -5.73 -9.60 -3.78
CA ASN A 121 -6.63 -9.45 -4.92
C ASN A 121 -8.06 -9.11 -4.47
N GLU A 122 -8.57 -9.76 -3.43
CA GLU A 122 -9.88 -9.42 -2.86
C GLU A 122 -9.92 -7.97 -2.33
N MET A 123 -8.89 -7.58 -1.58
CA MET A 123 -8.74 -6.23 -1.06
C MET A 123 -8.69 -5.19 -2.19
N LEU A 124 -7.95 -5.46 -3.27
CA LEU A 124 -7.90 -4.57 -4.44
C LEU A 124 -9.25 -4.43 -5.15
N VAL A 125 -10.04 -5.50 -5.25
CA VAL A 125 -11.38 -5.43 -5.85
C VAL A 125 -12.30 -4.54 -5.01
N ARG A 126 -12.26 -4.69 -3.67
CA ARG A 126 -13.02 -3.85 -2.73
C ARG A 126 -12.54 -2.40 -2.79
N PHE A 127 -11.22 -2.18 -2.79
CA PHE A 127 -10.62 -0.85 -2.91
C PHE A 127 -11.01 -0.17 -4.21
N LYS A 128 -10.90 -0.85 -5.36
CA LYS A 128 -11.25 -0.31 -6.68
C LYS A 128 -12.73 0.07 -6.73
N THR A 129 -13.61 -0.83 -6.29
CA THR A 129 -15.07 -0.59 -6.24
C THR A 129 -15.42 0.61 -5.35
N PHE A 130 -14.74 0.77 -4.21
CA PHE A 130 -14.88 1.97 -3.39
C PHE A 130 -14.35 3.22 -4.11
N HIS A 131 -13.14 3.17 -4.67
CA HIS A 131 -12.49 4.30 -5.31
C HIS A 131 -13.34 4.85 -6.48
N GLU A 132 -13.87 3.97 -7.33
CA GLU A 132 -14.74 4.36 -8.45
C GLU A 132 -16.03 5.03 -7.98
N ARG A 133 -16.68 4.49 -6.92
CA ARG A 133 -17.87 5.10 -6.32
C ARG A 133 -17.55 6.45 -5.67
N PHE A 134 -16.46 6.52 -4.93
CA PHE A 134 -15.97 7.77 -4.32
C PHE A 134 -15.76 8.84 -5.41
N LEU A 135 -15.05 8.50 -6.50
CA LEU A 135 -14.88 9.41 -7.61
C LEU A 135 -16.22 9.81 -8.23
N ALA A 136 -17.17 8.90 -8.43
CA ALA A 136 -18.47 9.24 -8.98
C ALA A 136 -19.29 10.22 -8.10
N CYS A 137 -19.18 10.11 -6.77
CA CYS A 137 -19.84 11.02 -5.84
C CYS A 137 -19.23 12.43 -5.83
N TYR A 138 -17.92 12.54 -6.09
CA TYR A 138 -17.16 13.79 -5.93
C TYR A 138 -16.64 14.41 -7.24
N LYS A 139 -16.77 13.72 -8.37
CA LYS A 139 -16.49 14.27 -9.72
C LYS A 139 -17.49 15.38 -10.07
#